data_AF-A0AAW0MED2-F1
#
_entry.id   AF-A0AAW0MED2-F1
#
_cell.length_a   1.000
_cell.length_b   1.000
_cell.length_c   1.000
_cell.angle_alpha   90.00
_cell.angle_beta   90.00
_cell.angle_gamma   90.00
#
_symmetry.space_group_name_H-M   'P 1'
#
loop_
_entity.id
_entity.type
_entity.pdbx_description
1 polymer ?
#
loop_
_entity_poly.entity_id
_entity_poly.type
_entity_poly.pdbx_seq_one_letter_code
_entity_poly.pdbx_strand_id
1 'polypeptide(L)'
;MGNMMDNLFLRNLTSKSKNRVSDDYVPSSPVQLPDAVEPDDKDEVESPLLGTVRGKCITQLLLLGAIDSIQKKYWSKLKAPQKIAVMDILLSLLEFAASYNSYANLRLRMHQNTDERPPLNLLRQELAALCIYLDILLKATSGYDANKERDLNSSQDVDTTPGNNSTPEEKLERTAEEKLVSLCEQVLKEASDLQTSVGETTNMDIHRVLELRSPIIVKVLKSMCFMNNQIFKRNLRDFYPLLTKLVCCDQMDVRGVLGDLFKAQLKALLP
;
A
#
# COMPACT_ATOMS: atom_id res chain seq x y z
N MET A 1 36.02 -6.97 17.42
CA MET A 1 36.52 -6.06 18.47
C MET A 1 36.70 -4.69 17.83
N GLY A 2 35.96 -3.67 18.28
CA GLY A 2 35.98 -2.33 17.69
C GLY A 2 34.63 -1.66 17.90
N ASN A 3 34.43 -1.14 19.11
CA ASN A 3 33.22 -0.46 19.55
C ASN A 3 33.56 1.01 19.84
N MET A 4 32.55 1.88 19.68
CA MET A 4 32.40 3.22 20.28
C MET A 4 33.40 4.30 19.84
N MET A 5 32.96 5.30 19.07
CA MET A 5 32.16 6.50 19.42
C MET A 5 33.12 7.69 19.44
N ASP A 6 32.78 8.72 18.67
CA ASP A 6 32.80 10.14 19.07
C ASP A 6 32.92 11.04 17.84
N ASN A 7 31.89 11.84 17.60
CA ASN A 7 32.06 13.16 17.01
C ASN A 7 31.15 14.14 17.73
N LEU A 8 31.77 14.75 18.73
CA LEU A 8 31.54 16.05 19.35
C LEU A 8 30.86 17.07 18.42
N PHE A 9 29.90 17.83 18.94
CA PHE A 9 30.02 19.29 18.97
C PHE A 9 29.38 19.88 20.24
N LEU A 10 30.19 20.72 20.88
CA LEU A 10 30.04 21.38 22.17
C LEU A 10 29.30 22.73 22.07
N ARG A 11 28.84 23.17 23.26
CA ARG A 11 28.64 24.55 23.77
C ARG A 11 27.30 25.24 23.52
N ASN A 12 26.57 25.46 24.61
CA ASN A 12 26.59 26.74 25.33
C ASN A 12 25.99 26.58 26.74
N LEU A 13 26.75 26.94 27.78
CA LEU A 13 26.24 27.16 29.14
C LEU A 13 26.83 28.47 29.65
N THR A 14 25.98 29.44 29.96
CA THR A 14 26.31 30.61 30.75
C THR A 14 25.73 30.42 32.15
N SER A 15 26.61 30.43 33.15
CA SER A 15 26.29 30.29 34.57
C SER A 15 25.98 31.66 35.20
N LYS A 16 24.95 31.74 36.05
CA LYS A 16 24.88 32.74 37.14
C LYS A 16 24.79 32.02 38.49
N SER A 17 25.50 32.56 39.47
CA SER A 17 25.69 32.03 40.82
C SER A 17 24.85 32.79 41.85
N LYS A 18 24.39 32.10 42.92
CA LYS A 18 24.42 32.60 44.31
C LYS A 18 24.22 31.46 45.33
N ASN A 19 24.86 31.63 46.49
CA ASN A 19 25.16 30.66 47.56
C ASN A 19 24.14 30.63 48.73
N ARG A 20 24.15 29.48 49.47
CA ARG A 20 23.98 29.26 50.94
C ARG A 20 22.58 29.45 51.59
N VAL A 21 22.16 28.79 52.69
CA VAL A 21 22.42 27.54 53.46
C VAL A 21 21.37 27.53 54.63
N SER A 22 20.83 26.35 54.97
CA SER A 22 20.25 25.83 56.25
C SER A 22 18.96 26.30 56.96
N ASP A 23 18.18 25.26 57.32
CA ASP A 23 17.46 24.90 58.57
C ASP A 23 15.96 25.22 58.86
N ASP A 24 15.30 24.14 59.32
CA ASP A 24 14.19 23.96 60.28
C ASP A 24 12.65 24.03 59.96
N TYR A 25 12.02 22.85 60.16
CA TYR A 25 10.72 22.45 60.78
C TYR A 25 9.34 23.17 60.58
N VAL A 26 8.36 22.34 60.16
CA VAL A 26 6.90 22.22 60.54
C VAL A 26 5.82 23.02 59.74
N PRO A 27 4.60 22.45 59.51
CA PRO A 27 3.70 22.79 58.39
C PRO A 27 2.45 23.61 58.79
N SER A 28 1.84 24.31 57.83
CA SER A 28 0.42 24.75 57.90
C SER A 28 -0.16 25.12 56.53
N SER A 29 -1.43 24.79 56.32
CA SER A 29 -2.24 24.97 55.10
C SER A 29 -2.91 26.37 55.01
N PRO A 30 -3.90 26.61 54.12
CA PRO A 30 -3.76 27.21 52.80
C PRO A 30 -4.39 28.62 52.71
N VAL A 31 -3.90 29.48 51.80
CA VAL A 31 -4.58 30.75 51.45
C VAL A 31 -4.61 30.92 49.93
N GLN A 32 -5.75 31.36 49.44
CA GLN A 32 -6.20 31.37 48.05
C GLN A 32 -6.16 32.80 47.45
N LEU A 33 -6.03 32.86 46.12
CA LEU A 33 -6.24 33.98 45.16
C LEU A 33 -5.05 34.91 44.84
N PRO A 34 -5.04 35.51 43.63
CA PRO A 34 -5.22 34.94 42.30
C PRO A 34 -4.02 35.29 41.39
N ASP A 35 -4.10 34.95 40.11
CA ASP A 35 -3.33 35.56 39.01
C ASP A 35 -2.09 34.80 38.51
N ALA A 36 -2.33 34.01 37.46
CA ALA A 36 -1.61 34.02 36.19
C ALA A 36 -2.08 32.78 35.44
N VAL A 37 -2.96 32.97 34.45
CA VAL A 37 -3.11 31.98 33.39
C VAL A 37 -1.76 31.98 32.67
N GLU A 38 -0.85 31.09 33.08
CA GLU A 38 0.24 30.71 32.21
C GLU A 38 -0.40 30.23 30.91
N PRO A 39 0.02 30.76 29.74
CA PRO A 39 -0.39 30.16 28.50
C PRO A 39 0.11 28.72 28.55
N ASP A 40 -0.81 27.80 28.26
CA ASP A 40 -0.47 26.41 27.99
C ASP A 40 0.40 26.40 26.73
N ASP A 41 1.68 26.76 26.87
CA ASP A 41 2.73 26.67 25.84
C ASP A 41 3.13 25.19 25.66
N LYS A 42 2.12 24.32 25.65
CA LYS A 42 2.13 23.04 24.98
C LYS A 42 1.42 23.20 23.63
N ASP A 43 1.73 24.28 22.92
CA ASP A 43 1.74 24.22 21.47
C ASP A 43 2.76 23.13 21.10
N GLU A 44 2.27 21.90 21.06
CA GLU A 44 2.86 20.74 20.45
C GLU A 44 3.25 21.16 19.03
N VAL A 45 4.47 21.65 18.88
CA VAL A 45 5.04 21.94 17.57
C VAL A 45 5.16 20.58 16.89
N GLU A 46 4.11 20.20 16.16
CA GLU A 46 4.08 19.07 15.25
C GLU A 46 5.43 19.09 14.52
N SER A 47 6.24 18.04 14.68
CA SER A 47 7.53 17.99 13.98
C SER A 47 7.22 18.29 12.51
N PRO A 48 7.87 19.27 11.86
CA PRO A 48 7.52 19.69 10.50
C PRO A 48 7.46 18.52 9.48
N LEU A 49 8.11 17.41 9.82
CA LEU A 49 8.07 16.14 9.11
C LEU A 49 6.68 15.45 9.17
N LEU A 50 5.99 15.48 10.31
CA LEU A 50 4.67 14.88 10.52
C LEU A 50 3.59 15.62 9.71
N GLY A 51 3.59 16.94 9.78
CA GLY A 51 2.68 17.79 8.99
C GLY A 51 2.90 17.59 7.48
N THR A 52 4.16 17.44 7.06
CA THR A 52 4.50 17.10 5.67
C THR A 52 3.94 15.74 5.25
N VAL A 53 4.07 14.71 6.10
CA VAL A 53 3.54 13.37 5.82
C VAL A 53 2.02 13.38 5.74
N ARG A 54 1.35 14.09 6.65
CA ARG A 54 -0.11 14.24 6.66
C ARG A 54 -0.61 14.95 5.40
N GLY A 55 0.04 16.06 5.02
CA GLY A 55 -0.26 16.78 3.78
C GLY A 55 -0.09 15.90 2.54
N LYS A 56 0.94 15.05 2.50
CA LYS A 56 1.11 14.04 1.44
C LYS A 56 -0.05 13.04 1.43
N CYS A 57 -0.44 12.47 2.57
CA CYS A 57 -1.55 11.50 2.64
C CYS A 57 -2.87 12.09 2.12
N ILE A 58 -3.21 13.31 2.55
CA ILE A 58 -4.42 14.01 2.09
C ILE A 58 -4.38 14.25 0.58
N THR A 59 -3.25 14.76 0.08
CA THR A 59 -3.06 15.02 -1.36
C THR A 59 -3.22 13.74 -2.18
N GLN A 60 -2.67 12.63 -1.70
CA GLN A 60 -2.77 11.33 -2.36
C GLN A 60 -4.20 10.77 -2.36
N LEU A 61 -4.98 10.98 -1.30
CA LEU A 61 -6.40 10.59 -1.28
C LEU A 61 -7.22 11.34 -2.33
N LEU A 62 -6.98 12.64 -2.46
CA LEU A 62 -7.63 13.46 -3.49
C LEU A 62 -7.22 12.98 -4.90
N LEU A 63 -5.92 12.73 -5.10
CA LEU A 63 -5.40 12.20 -6.36
C LEU A 63 -5.98 10.82 -6.68
N LEU A 64 -6.11 9.94 -5.68
CA LEU A 64 -6.69 8.62 -5.85
C LEU A 64 -8.15 8.68 -6.29
N GLY A 65 -8.96 9.55 -5.66
CA GLY A 65 -10.35 9.78 -6.06
C GLY A 65 -10.48 10.36 -7.47
N ALA A 66 -9.57 11.26 -7.86
CA ALA A 66 -9.50 11.80 -9.20
C ALA A 66 -9.16 10.72 -10.24
N ILE A 67 -8.16 9.88 -9.97
CA ILE A 67 -7.76 8.79 -10.86
C ILE A 67 -8.87 7.75 -11.00
N ASP A 68 -9.53 7.37 -9.90
CA ASP A 68 -10.67 6.44 -9.95
C ASP A 68 -11.83 7.00 -10.79
N SER A 69 -12.08 8.31 -10.70
CA SER A 69 -13.08 8.97 -11.55
C SER A 69 -12.67 8.99 -13.02
N ILE A 70 -11.38 9.26 -13.30
CA ILE A 70 -10.84 9.28 -14.66
C ILE A 70 -10.93 7.90 -15.31
N GLN A 71 -10.47 6.85 -14.62
CA GLN A 71 -10.48 5.49 -15.16
C GLN A 71 -11.91 4.99 -15.36
N LYS A 72 -12.86 5.27 -14.44
CA LYS A 72 -14.26 4.83 -14.64
C LYS A 72 -14.95 5.51 -15.81
N LYS A 73 -14.70 6.81 -16.02
CA LYS A 73 -15.48 7.62 -16.98
C LYS A 73 -14.80 7.78 -18.35
N TYR A 74 -13.47 7.71 -18.40
CA TYR A 74 -12.71 8.13 -19.58
C TYR A 74 -11.67 7.09 -20.05
N TRP A 75 -11.60 5.88 -19.46
CA TRP A 75 -10.59 4.87 -19.83
C TRP A 75 -10.51 4.58 -21.33
N SER A 76 -11.65 4.42 -22.00
CA SER A 76 -11.71 4.16 -23.44
C SER A 76 -11.22 5.33 -24.31
N LYS A 77 -11.19 6.55 -23.75
CA LYS A 77 -10.72 7.77 -24.43
C LYS A 77 -9.23 8.05 -24.20
N LEU A 78 -8.59 7.34 -23.27
CA LEU A 78 -7.17 7.51 -22.97
C LEU A 78 -6.32 6.77 -24.01
N LYS A 79 -5.27 7.45 -24.49
CA LYS A 79 -4.24 6.83 -25.33
C LYS A 79 -3.34 5.93 -24.48
N ALA A 80 -2.70 4.93 -25.11
CA ALA A 80 -1.76 4.02 -24.46
C ALA A 80 -0.76 4.72 -23.48
N PRO A 81 -0.03 5.79 -23.85
CA PRO A 81 0.89 6.45 -22.92
C PRO A 81 0.19 7.07 -21.70
N GLN A 82 -1.05 7.55 -21.86
CA GLN A 82 -1.84 8.10 -20.75
C GLN A 82 -2.31 6.98 -19.81
N LYS A 83 -2.72 5.84 -20.35
CA LYS A 83 -3.08 4.65 -19.56
C LYS A 83 -1.88 4.15 -18.74
N ILE A 84 -0.69 4.10 -19.35
CA ILE A 84 0.57 3.74 -18.65
C ILE A 84 0.88 4.75 -17.54
N ALA A 85 0.80 6.06 -17.82
CA ALA A 85 1.03 7.08 -16.81
C ALA A 85 0.07 6.95 -15.60
N VAL A 86 -1.21 6.62 -15.85
CA VAL A 86 -2.18 6.36 -14.77
C VAL A 86 -1.77 5.13 -13.94
N MET A 87 -1.31 4.06 -14.59
CA MET A 87 -0.80 2.87 -13.90
C MET A 87 0.42 3.21 -13.02
N ASP A 88 1.37 3.99 -13.55
CA ASP A 88 2.58 4.36 -12.82
C ASP A 88 2.28 5.27 -11.62
N ILE A 89 1.39 6.25 -11.79
CA ILE A 89 0.96 7.11 -10.68
C ILE A 89 0.31 6.27 -9.57
N LEU A 90 -0.59 5.34 -9.92
CA LEU A 90 -1.23 4.47 -8.93
C LEU A 90 -0.26 3.54 -8.23
N LEU A 91 0.72 3.00 -8.96
CA LEU A 91 1.77 2.17 -8.37
C LEU A 91 2.58 2.99 -7.35
N SER A 92 3.00 4.21 -7.70
CA SER A 92 3.70 5.09 -6.76
C SER A 92 2.86 5.46 -5.52
N LEU A 93 1.55 5.63 -5.69
CA LEU A 93 0.63 5.84 -4.56
C LEU A 93 0.54 4.62 -3.64
N LEU A 94 0.48 3.42 -4.24
CA LEU A 94 0.43 2.16 -3.52
C LEU A 94 1.73 1.91 -2.75
N GLU A 95 2.89 2.08 -3.40
CA GLU A 95 4.22 1.92 -2.79
C GLU A 95 4.43 2.90 -1.63
N PHE A 96 3.98 4.14 -1.77
CA PHE A 96 4.01 5.10 -0.68
C PHE A 96 3.18 4.63 0.52
N ALA A 97 1.93 4.20 0.30
CA ALA A 97 1.08 3.74 1.40
C ALA A 97 1.65 2.47 2.06
N ALA A 98 2.16 1.53 1.27
CA ALA A 98 2.77 0.30 1.73
C ALA A 98 4.05 0.53 2.55
N SER A 99 4.94 1.42 2.06
CA SER A 99 6.18 1.78 2.76
C SER A 99 5.94 2.51 4.07
N TYR A 100 4.86 3.29 4.17
CA TYR A 100 4.46 3.87 5.43
C TYR A 100 3.95 2.80 6.42
N ASN A 101 3.11 1.88 5.94
CA ASN A 101 2.51 0.84 6.77
C ASN A 101 3.53 -0.18 7.31
N SER A 102 4.69 -0.33 6.68
CA SER A 102 5.78 -1.16 7.18
C SER A 102 6.59 -0.51 8.32
N TYR A 103 6.50 0.81 8.53
CA TYR A 103 7.33 1.53 9.51
C TYR A 103 6.61 1.72 10.87
N ALA A 104 6.78 0.75 11.79
CA ALA A 104 6.08 0.71 13.08
C ALA A 104 6.23 2.00 13.93
N ASN A 105 7.44 2.56 14.01
CA ASN A 105 7.73 3.77 14.80
C ASN A 105 7.10 5.04 14.23
N LEU A 106 6.89 5.09 12.91
CA LEU A 106 6.25 6.24 12.27
C LEU A 106 4.73 6.19 12.48
N ARG A 107 4.14 5.00 12.42
CA ARG A 107 2.73 4.77 12.76
C ARG A 107 2.42 5.17 14.19
N LEU A 108 3.25 4.74 15.15
CA LEU A 108 3.06 5.04 16.57
C LEU A 108 3.08 6.55 16.83
N ARG A 109 4.09 7.26 16.29
CA ARG A 109 4.19 8.72 16.42
C ARG A 109 3.00 9.46 15.82
N MET A 110 2.46 9.03 14.69
CA MET A 110 1.27 9.67 14.09
C MET A 110 -0.02 9.41 14.86
N HIS A 111 -0.15 8.31 15.61
CA HIS A 111 -1.31 8.07 16.47
C HIS A 111 -1.24 8.85 17.79
N GLN A 112 -0.04 9.18 18.26
CA GLN A 112 0.20 9.84 19.54
C GLN A 112 -0.02 11.37 19.51
N ASN A 113 -0.05 12.00 18.33
CA ASN A 113 -0.35 13.44 18.19
C ASN A 113 -1.86 13.57 17.89
N THR A 114 -2.68 13.61 18.94
CA THR A 114 -4.15 13.37 18.86
C THR A 114 -5.00 14.64 18.92
N ASP A 115 -4.45 15.84 18.73
CA ASP A 115 -5.25 17.07 18.75
C ASP A 115 -5.89 17.44 17.40
N GLU A 116 -5.41 16.86 16.29
CA GLU A 116 -6.11 16.93 15.02
C GLU A 116 -6.30 15.55 14.40
N ARG A 117 -7.54 15.27 13.95
CA ARG A 117 -8.01 14.03 13.32
C ARG A 117 -6.88 13.21 12.66
N PRO A 118 -6.69 11.94 13.06
CA PRO A 118 -5.65 11.12 12.48
C PRO A 118 -5.84 11.03 10.95
N PRO A 119 -4.76 11.06 10.16
CA PRO A 119 -4.89 10.82 8.73
C PRO A 119 -5.62 9.49 8.53
N LEU A 120 -6.61 9.50 7.63
CA LEU A 120 -7.44 8.36 7.29
C LEU A 120 -6.57 7.10 7.19
N ASN A 121 -6.94 6.07 7.96
CA ASN A 121 -6.20 4.81 8.12
C ASN A 121 -5.45 4.43 6.83
N LEU A 122 -4.11 4.56 6.82
CA LEU A 122 -3.31 4.37 5.61
C LEU A 122 -3.42 2.97 5.03
N LEU A 123 -3.82 1.97 5.82
CA LEU A 123 -4.17 0.64 5.32
C LEU A 123 -5.41 0.68 4.43
N ARG A 124 -6.40 1.53 4.75
CA ARG A 124 -7.56 1.76 3.87
C ARG A 124 -7.15 2.48 2.59
N GLN A 125 -6.19 3.41 2.67
CA GLN A 125 -5.67 4.09 1.48
C GLN A 125 -4.89 3.11 0.59
N GLU A 126 -4.02 2.28 1.17
CA GLU A 126 -3.32 1.20 0.48
C GLU A 126 -4.31 0.24 -0.20
N LEU A 127 -5.31 -0.22 0.54
CA LEU A 127 -6.35 -1.10 0.01
C LEU A 127 -7.16 -0.44 -1.12
N ALA A 128 -7.50 0.84 -0.99
CA ALA A 128 -8.23 1.57 -2.03
C ALA A 128 -7.38 1.74 -3.29
N ALA A 129 -6.10 2.12 -3.15
CA ALA A 129 -5.15 2.23 -4.24
C ALA A 129 -4.97 0.90 -4.96
N LEU A 130 -4.77 -0.18 -4.20
CA LEU A 130 -4.67 -1.54 -4.73
C LEU A 130 -5.93 -1.94 -5.51
N CYS A 131 -7.12 -1.66 -4.98
CA CYS A 131 -8.37 -2.00 -5.66
C CYS A 131 -8.48 -1.31 -7.02
N ILE A 132 -8.16 -0.02 -7.09
CA ILE A 132 -8.22 0.77 -8.34
C ILE A 132 -7.13 0.30 -9.31
N TYR A 133 -5.93 0.02 -8.80
CA TYR A 133 -4.83 -0.45 -9.61
C TYR A 133 -5.11 -1.81 -10.24
N LEU A 134 -5.59 -2.79 -9.47
CA LEU A 134 -6.01 -4.09 -9.98
C LEU A 134 -7.13 -3.98 -11.02
N ASP A 135 -8.12 -3.11 -10.80
CA ASP A 135 -9.21 -2.87 -11.76
C ASP A 135 -8.67 -2.37 -13.11
N ILE A 136 -7.73 -1.41 -13.07
CA ILE A 136 -7.09 -0.89 -14.28
C ILE A 136 -6.25 -1.94 -14.99
N LEU A 137 -5.44 -2.70 -14.25
CA LEU A 137 -4.58 -3.74 -14.83
C LEU A 137 -5.41 -4.87 -15.46
N LEU A 138 -6.49 -5.29 -14.79
CA LEU A 138 -7.41 -6.28 -15.36
C LEU A 138 -8.11 -5.74 -16.62
N LYS A 139 -8.58 -4.49 -16.63
CA LYS A 139 -9.15 -3.85 -17.84
C LYS A 139 -8.17 -3.75 -18.99
N ALA A 140 -6.89 -3.53 -18.71
CA ALA A 140 -5.84 -3.40 -19.71
C ALA A 140 -5.37 -4.75 -20.27
N THR A 141 -5.57 -5.84 -19.52
CA THR A 141 -5.14 -7.21 -19.88
C THR A 141 -6.28 -8.11 -20.34
N SER A 142 -7.53 -7.71 -20.13
CA SER A 142 -8.69 -8.51 -20.54
C SER A 142 -8.94 -8.50 -22.05
N GLY A 143 -8.13 -7.78 -22.84
CA GLY A 143 -8.45 -7.43 -24.22
C GLY A 143 -9.75 -6.63 -24.22
N TYR A 144 -9.69 -5.30 -24.11
CA TYR A 144 -10.90 -4.49 -24.25
C TYR A 144 -11.45 -4.72 -25.66
N ASP A 145 -12.48 -5.56 -25.76
CA ASP A 145 -13.21 -5.89 -26.98
C ASP A 145 -14.00 -4.65 -27.42
N ALA A 146 -13.30 -3.65 -27.97
CA ALA A 146 -13.87 -2.59 -28.79
C ALA A 146 -14.41 -3.13 -30.14
N ASN A 147 -14.62 -4.45 -30.23
CA ASN A 147 -15.13 -5.15 -31.41
C ASN A 147 -16.61 -5.54 -31.28
N LYS A 148 -17.23 -5.47 -30.09
CA LYS A 148 -18.69 -5.70 -29.97
C LYS A 148 -19.58 -4.58 -30.54
N GLU A 149 -19.01 -3.49 -31.05
CA GLU A 149 -19.73 -2.47 -31.83
C GLU A 149 -19.29 -2.36 -33.31
N ARG A 150 -18.35 -3.21 -33.79
CA ARG A 150 -17.86 -3.16 -35.18
C ARG A 150 -18.21 -4.37 -36.04
N ASP A 151 -18.85 -5.38 -35.47
CA ASP A 151 -19.23 -6.62 -36.16
C ASP A 151 -20.51 -6.52 -37.00
N LEU A 152 -20.64 -5.50 -37.85
CA LEU A 152 -21.63 -5.57 -38.95
C LEU A 152 -21.20 -4.99 -40.30
N ASN A 153 -20.18 -4.13 -40.41
CA ASN A 153 -19.90 -3.49 -41.70
C ASN A 153 -18.39 -3.25 -41.92
N SER A 154 -17.64 -4.26 -42.35
CA SER A 154 -16.46 -4.11 -43.23
C SER A 154 -15.83 -5.46 -43.51
N SER A 155 -16.42 -6.21 -44.44
CA SER A 155 -15.64 -7.12 -45.29
C SER A 155 -14.71 -6.28 -46.16
N GLN A 156 -13.39 -6.50 -46.08
CA GLN A 156 -12.49 -6.86 -47.21
C GLN A 156 -11.01 -6.69 -46.81
N ASP A 157 -10.23 -7.74 -47.10
CA ASP A 157 -8.81 -7.81 -47.52
C ASP A 157 -7.88 -6.59 -47.28
N VAL A 158 -6.67 -6.81 -46.73
CA VAL A 158 -5.37 -6.89 -47.46
C VAL A 158 -4.20 -7.03 -46.44
N ASP A 159 -3.25 -7.88 -46.80
CA ASP A 159 -1.82 -7.94 -46.47
C ASP A 159 -1.30 -8.56 -45.17
N THR A 160 -0.68 -9.73 -45.36
CA THR A 160 0.19 -10.42 -44.41
C THR A 160 1.62 -9.95 -44.64
N THR A 161 2.11 -9.04 -43.79
CA THR A 161 3.56 -8.79 -43.63
C THR A 161 3.93 -9.07 -42.16
N PRO A 162 4.88 -9.98 -41.84
CA PRO A 162 5.33 -10.21 -40.48
C PRO A 162 6.35 -9.13 -40.09
N GLY A 163 5.85 -7.89 -39.92
CA GLY A 163 6.62 -6.79 -39.36
C GLY A 163 6.49 -6.78 -37.85
N ASN A 164 7.61 -6.64 -37.14
CA ASN A 164 7.75 -6.51 -35.68
C ASN A 164 7.05 -5.28 -35.05
N ASN A 165 6.01 -4.75 -35.67
CA ASN A 165 5.30 -3.56 -35.22
C ASN A 165 4.12 -3.96 -34.34
N SER A 166 4.41 -4.43 -33.13
CA SER A 166 3.38 -4.60 -32.10
C SER A 166 2.58 -3.31 -31.97
N THR A 167 1.26 -3.39 -32.06
CA THR A 167 0.39 -2.21 -31.95
C THR A 167 0.61 -1.50 -30.60
N PRO A 168 0.35 -0.18 -30.50
CA PRO A 168 0.39 0.52 -29.21
C PRO A 168 -0.51 -0.13 -28.14
N GLU A 169 -1.58 -0.80 -28.56
CA GLU A 169 -2.50 -1.58 -27.72
C GLU A 169 -1.80 -2.83 -27.16
N GLU A 170 -1.13 -3.63 -28.01
CA GLU A 170 -0.37 -4.81 -27.54
C GLU A 170 0.77 -4.44 -26.60
N LYS A 171 1.46 -3.30 -26.84
CA LYS A 171 2.51 -2.82 -25.93
C LYS A 171 1.94 -2.45 -24.56
N LEU A 172 0.78 -1.80 -24.54
CA LEU A 172 0.06 -1.46 -23.31
C LEU A 172 -0.36 -2.72 -22.57
N GLU A 173 -0.94 -3.69 -23.27
CA GLU A 173 -1.39 -4.96 -22.70
C GLU A 173 -0.22 -5.71 -22.05
N ARG A 174 0.92 -5.84 -22.75
CA ARG A 174 2.14 -6.46 -22.19
C ARG A 174 2.65 -5.72 -20.96
N THR A 175 2.69 -4.39 -21.01
CA THR A 175 3.11 -3.56 -19.86
C THR A 175 2.17 -3.76 -18.67
N ALA A 176 0.87 -3.84 -18.91
CA ALA A 176 -0.13 -4.07 -17.86
C ALA A 176 -0.04 -5.49 -17.30
N GLU A 177 0.21 -6.48 -18.15
CA GLU A 177 0.43 -7.86 -17.72
C GLU A 177 1.66 -7.97 -16.81
N GLU A 178 2.80 -7.41 -17.21
CA GLU A 178 4.03 -7.42 -16.41
C GLU A 178 3.80 -6.80 -15.03
N LYS A 179 3.09 -5.66 -14.99
CA LYS A 179 2.72 -4.99 -13.73
C LYS A 179 1.75 -5.83 -12.88
N LEU A 180 0.77 -6.49 -13.51
CA LEU A 180 -0.20 -7.35 -12.82
C LEU A 180 0.47 -8.58 -12.20
N VAL A 181 1.31 -9.26 -12.97
CA VAL A 181 2.04 -10.45 -12.52
C VAL A 181 2.99 -10.09 -11.38
N SER A 182 3.77 -9.02 -11.54
CA SER A 182 4.69 -8.53 -10.52
C SER A 182 3.99 -8.18 -9.21
N LEU A 183 2.85 -7.47 -9.28
CA LEU A 183 2.05 -7.14 -8.11
C LEU A 183 1.51 -8.40 -7.40
N CYS A 184 0.94 -9.34 -8.17
CA CYS A 184 0.43 -10.59 -7.62
C CYS A 184 1.54 -11.38 -6.93
N GLU A 185 2.69 -11.55 -7.59
CA GLU A 185 3.84 -12.26 -7.04
C GLU A 185 4.33 -11.60 -5.75
N GLN A 186 4.51 -10.27 -5.74
CA GLN A 186 5.00 -9.53 -4.59
C GLN A 186 4.09 -9.72 -3.36
N VAL A 187 2.77 -9.53 -3.53
CA VAL A 187 1.82 -9.66 -2.41
C VAL A 187 1.73 -11.11 -1.91
N LEU A 188 1.76 -12.10 -2.81
CA LEU A 188 1.74 -13.50 -2.43
C LEU A 188 3.02 -13.92 -1.71
N LYS A 189 4.17 -13.37 -2.12
CA LYS A 189 5.46 -13.59 -1.48
C LYS A 189 5.49 -12.99 -0.07
N GLU A 190 5.09 -11.72 0.08
CA GLU A 190 4.97 -11.09 1.39
C GLU A 190 4.04 -11.87 2.32
N ALA A 191 2.88 -12.31 1.82
CA ALA A 191 1.94 -13.13 2.57
C ALA A 191 2.51 -14.50 2.99
N SER A 192 3.32 -15.10 2.14
CA SER A 192 3.99 -16.38 2.41
C SER A 192 5.10 -16.22 3.45
N ASP A 193 5.90 -15.16 3.34
CA ASP A 193 7.01 -14.88 4.24
C ASP A 193 6.49 -14.61 5.67
N LEU A 194 5.38 -13.86 5.78
CA LEU A 194 4.64 -13.62 7.03
C LEU A 194 4.15 -14.92 7.70
N GLN A 195 3.88 -15.99 6.94
CA GLN A 195 3.50 -17.29 7.50
C GLN A 195 4.70 -18.14 7.92
N THR A 196 5.84 -18.01 7.25
CA THR A 196 7.03 -18.82 7.56
C THR A 196 7.79 -18.36 8.81
N SER A 197 7.63 -17.12 9.27
CA SER A 197 8.30 -16.63 10.48
C SER A 197 7.68 -17.13 11.81
N VAL A 198 6.68 -18.02 11.73
CA VAL A 198 5.94 -18.62 12.85
C VAL A 198 6.82 -19.46 13.80
N GLY A 199 8.08 -19.73 13.44
CA GLY A 199 9.01 -20.50 14.27
C GLY A 199 9.75 -19.71 15.36
N GLU A 200 9.96 -18.40 15.22
CA GLU A 200 11.08 -17.74 15.96
C GLU A 200 10.73 -16.46 16.74
N THR A 201 9.52 -15.90 16.62
CA THR A 201 9.13 -14.71 17.39
C THR A 201 7.71 -14.85 17.92
N THR A 202 7.43 -14.27 19.09
CA THR A 202 6.16 -14.37 19.83
C THR A 202 4.94 -14.21 18.92
N ASN A 203 4.27 -15.34 18.64
CA ASN A 203 3.23 -15.55 17.61
C ASN A 203 2.14 -14.45 17.50
N MET A 204 1.85 -13.71 18.57
CA MET A 204 0.78 -12.69 18.58
C MET A 204 1.00 -11.54 17.58
N ASP A 205 2.22 -11.04 17.43
CA ASP A 205 2.48 -9.88 16.55
C ASP A 205 2.41 -10.27 15.07
N ILE A 206 2.83 -11.49 14.73
CA ILE A 206 2.72 -12.04 13.37
C ILE A 206 1.26 -12.23 13.00
N HIS A 207 0.45 -12.86 13.86
CA HIS A 207 -0.98 -13.05 13.59
C HIS A 207 -1.69 -11.70 13.39
N ARG A 208 -1.35 -10.68 14.19
CA ARG A 208 -1.91 -9.32 14.05
C ARG A 208 -1.51 -8.65 12.74
N VAL A 209 -0.26 -8.80 12.30
CA VAL A 209 0.20 -8.27 11.02
C VAL A 209 -0.52 -8.95 9.86
N LEU A 210 -0.66 -10.28 9.92
CA LEU A 210 -1.35 -11.06 8.90
C LEU A 210 -2.85 -10.73 8.84
N GLU A 211 -3.52 -10.54 9.98
CA GLU A 211 -4.90 -10.09 10.06
C GLU A 211 -5.09 -8.73 9.39
N LEU A 212 -4.21 -7.77 9.68
CA LEU A 212 -4.24 -6.43 9.05
C LEU A 212 -3.97 -6.48 7.54
N ARG A 213 -3.11 -7.39 7.09
CA ARG A 213 -2.77 -7.54 5.65
C ARG A 213 -3.76 -8.42 4.90
N SER A 214 -4.58 -9.21 5.58
CA SER A 214 -5.57 -10.12 5.00
C SER A 214 -6.45 -9.46 3.91
N PRO A 215 -7.00 -8.24 4.08
CA PRO A 215 -7.82 -7.61 3.04
C PRO A 215 -7.09 -7.36 1.72
N ILE A 216 -5.78 -7.04 1.77
CA ILE A 216 -4.92 -6.83 0.60
C ILE A 216 -4.73 -8.16 -0.13
N ILE A 217 -4.38 -9.21 0.61
CA ILE A 217 -4.15 -10.57 0.08
C ILE A 217 -5.44 -11.11 -0.56
N VAL A 218 -6.56 -10.99 0.15
CA VAL A 218 -7.90 -11.37 -0.33
C VAL A 218 -8.24 -10.65 -1.62
N LYS A 219 -7.94 -9.35 -1.72
CA LYS A 219 -8.24 -8.58 -2.93
C LYS A 219 -7.40 -9.04 -4.12
N VAL A 220 -6.11 -9.30 -3.92
CA VAL A 220 -5.22 -9.84 -4.97
C VAL A 220 -5.69 -11.22 -5.43
N LEU A 221 -5.97 -12.15 -4.51
CA LEU A 221 -6.45 -13.48 -4.86
C LEU A 221 -7.78 -13.42 -5.63
N LYS A 222 -8.73 -12.57 -5.20
CA LYS A 222 -9.98 -12.34 -5.95
C LYS A 222 -9.72 -11.81 -7.35
N SER A 223 -8.79 -10.87 -7.51
CA SER A 223 -8.41 -10.34 -8.82
C SER A 223 -7.77 -11.41 -9.71
N MET A 224 -6.98 -12.33 -9.15
CA MET A 224 -6.43 -13.47 -9.89
C MET A 224 -7.53 -14.40 -10.42
N CYS A 225 -8.69 -14.50 -9.74
CA CYS A 225 -9.82 -15.26 -10.28
C CYS A 225 -10.33 -14.69 -11.61
N PHE A 226 -10.26 -13.37 -11.81
CA PHE A 226 -10.69 -12.67 -13.02
C PHE A 226 -9.56 -12.41 -14.01
N MET A 227 -8.34 -12.85 -13.71
CA MET A 227 -7.20 -12.74 -14.60
C MET A 227 -7.42 -13.59 -15.85
N ASN A 228 -6.91 -13.11 -17.00
CA ASN A 228 -6.91 -13.89 -18.23
C ASN A 228 -6.23 -15.25 -18.01
N ASN A 229 -6.91 -16.34 -18.35
CA ASN A 229 -6.43 -17.70 -18.11
C ASN A 229 -5.08 -17.99 -18.78
N GLN A 230 -4.76 -17.35 -19.91
CA GLN A 230 -3.47 -17.52 -20.57
C GLN A 230 -2.34 -16.85 -19.79
N ILE A 231 -2.59 -15.65 -19.24
CA ILE A 231 -1.66 -14.94 -18.37
C ILE A 231 -1.41 -15.77 -17.10
N PHE A 232 -2.49 -16.24 -16.47
CA PHE A 232 -2.38 -17.08 -15.28
C PHE A 232 -1.60 -18.38 -15.56
N LYS A 233 -1.91 -19.07 -16.68
CA LYS A 233 -1.23 -20.30 -17.09
C LYS A 233 0.26 -20.09 -17.35
N ARG A 234 0.62 -19.00 -18.05
CA ARG A 234 2.02 -18.67 -18.36
C ARG A 234 2.86 -18.46 -17.10
N ASN A 235 2.28 -17.84 -16.08
CA ASN A 235 2.97 -17.48 -14.83
C ASN A 235 2.67 -18.46 -13.68
N LEU A 236 2.01 -19.59 -13.97
CA LEU A 236 1.64 -20.57 -12.94
C LEU A 236 2.85 -21.14 -12.21
N ARG A 237 4.00 -21.26 -12.89
CA ARG A 237 5.24 -21.75 -12.27
C ARG A 237 5.68 -20.89 -11.09
N ASP A 238 5.47 -19.58 -11.18
CA ASP A 238 5.89 -18.61 -10.17
C ASP A 238 4.80 -18.45 -9.10
N PHE A 239 3.52 -18.46 -9.49
CA PHE A 239 2.40 -18.36 -8.56
C PHE A 239 2.20 -19.61 -7.70
N TYR A 240 2.34 -20.82 -8.28
CA TYR A 240 1.93 -22.06 -7.62
C TYR A 240 2.66 -22.32 -6.29
N PRO A 241 4.00 -22.16 -6.17
CA PRO A 241 4.68 -22.29 -4.88
C PRO A 241 4.19 -21.31 -3.82
N LEU A 242 3.83 -20.08 -4.21
CA LEU A 242 3.33 -19.07 -3.28
C LEU A 242 1.90 -19.40 -2.84
N LEU A 243 1.03 -19.77 -3.79
CA LEU A 243 -0.36 -20.14 -3.52
C LEU A 243 -0.46 -21.37 -2.60
N THR A 244 0.41 -22.37 -2.79
CA THR A 244 0.42 -23.57 -1.94
C THR A 244 0.86 -23.28 -0.50
N LYS A 245 1.79 -22.33 -0.28
CA LYS A 245 2.11 -21.86 1.07
C LYS A 245 0.91 -21.25 1.77
N LEU A 246 0.05 -20.53 1.05
CA LEU A 246 -1.16 -19.90 1.62
C LEU A 246 -2.28 -20.89 2.00
N VAL A 247 -2.18 -22.19 1.64
CA VAL A 247 -3.21 -23.19 1.99
C VAL A 247 -3.35 -23.36 3.50
N CYS A 248 -2.25 -23.19 4.23
CA CYS A 248 -2.21 -23.27 5.69
C CYS A 248 -2.31 -21.89 6.38
N CYS A 249 -2.71 -20.85 5.65
CA CYS A 249 -2.86 -19.51 6.23
C CYS A 249 -3.88 -19.51 7.38
N ASP A 250 -3.52 -18.92 8.53
CA ASP A 250 -4.42 -18.81 9.68
C ASP A 250 -5.70 -18.04 9.36
N GLN A 251 -5.61 -17.08 8.43
CA GLN A 251 -6.73 -16.24 8.01
C GLN A 251 -7.71 -17.03 7.15
N MET A 252 -8.90 -17.33 7.70
CA MET A 252 -9.97 -18.07 7.04
C MET A 252 -10.38 -17.45 5.71
N ASP A 253 -10.48 -16.12 5.64
CA ASP A 253 -10.88 -15.40 4.42
C ASP A 253 -9.89 -15.61 3.28
N VAL A 254 -8.59 -15.63 3.59
CA VAL A 254 -7.52 -15.91 2.60
C VAL A 254 -7.68 -17.32 2.04
N ARG A 255 -7.88 -18.31 2.91
CA ARG A 255 -8.09 -19.72 2.50
C ARG A 255 -9.37 -19.89 1.67
N GLY A 256 -10.46 -19.21 2.06
CA GLY A 256 -11.72 -19.25 1.32
C GLY A 256 -11.55 -18.78 -0.12
N VAL A 257 -10.94 -17.60 -0.31
CA VAL A 257 -10.70 -17.03 -1.64
C VAL A 257 -9.66 -17.82 -2.43
N LEU A 258 -8.65 -18.38 -1.78
CA LEU A 258 -7.69 -19.28 -2.42
C LEU A 258 -8.40 -20.51 -3.01
N GLY A 259 -9.36 -21.07 -2.28
CA GLY A 259 -10.21 -22.16 -2.77
C GLY A 259 -11.02 -21.75 -4.01
N ASP A 260 -11.56 -20.54 -4.03
CA ASP A 260 -12.27 -20.00 -5.20
C ASP A 260 -11.35 -19.77 -6.40
N LEU A 261 -10.13 -19.29 -6.16
CA LEU A 261 -9.09 -19.14 -7.18
C LEU A 261 -8.75 -20.49 -7.82
N PHE A 262 -8.55 -21.53 -7.01
CA PHE A 262 -8.28 -22.87 -7.52
C PHE A 262 -9.43 -23.42 -8.36
N LYS A 263 -10.68 -23.18 -7.94
CA LYS A 263 -11.87 -23.55 -8.73
C LYS A 263 -11.97 -22.77 -10.05
N ALA A 264 -11.66 -21.47 -10.04
CA ALA A 264 -11.79 -20.62 -11.21
C ALA A 264 -10.68 -20.88 -12.25
N GLN A 265 -9.43 -20.93 -11.79
CA GLN A 265 -8.26 -20.95 -12.65
C GLN A 265 -7.70 -22.36 -12.87
N LEU A 266 -7.47 -23.15 -11.82
CA LEU A 266 -6.88 -24.49 -12.00
C LEU A 266 -7.87 -25.48 -12.63
N LYS A 267 -9.16 -25.43 -12.28
CA LYS A 267 -10.16 -26.31 -12.91
C LYS A 267 -10.24 -26.08 -14.42
N ALA A 268 -10.12 -24.84 -14.88
CA ALA A 268 -10.11 -24.49 -16.29
C ALA A 268 -8.84 -24.98 -17.04
N LEU A 269 -7.79 -25.36 -16.30
CA LEU A 269 -6.52 -25.85 -16.83
C LEU A 269 -6.41 -27.38 -16.81
N LEU A 270 -7.33 -28.09 -16.15
CA LEU A 270 -7.37 -29.54 -16.12
C LEU A 270 -8.10 -30.07 -17.38
N PRO A 271 -7.60 -31.15 -17.99
CA PRO A 271 -8.20 -31.78 -19.18
C PRO A 271 -9.56 -32.44 -18.91
#